data_AF-I0W973-F1
#
_entry.id   AF-I0W973-F1
#
_cell.length_a   1.000
_cell.length_b   1.000
_cell.length_c   1.000
_cell.angle_alpha   90.00
_cell.angle_beta   90.00
_cell.angle_gamma   90.00
#
_symmetry.space_group_name_H-M   'P 1'
#
loop_
_entity.id
_entity.type
_entity.pdbx_description
1 polymer ?
#
loop_
_entity_poly.entity_id
_entity_poly.type
_entity_poly.pdbx_seq_one_letter_code
_entity_poly.pdbx_strand_id
1 'polypeptide(L)' 'LKTATLNDTNNNGYADVDETISYAFTVRNTGNVSLTDITITDPLVAVSGSIAILAPGAEDTTTFSATYTITQSDIDAGVV' A
#
# COMPACT_ATOMS: atom_id res chain seq x y z
N LEU A 1 3.56 -4.83 -7.24
CA LEU A 1 2.32 -5.47 -6.75
C LEU A 1 1.79 -4.65 -5.58
N LYS A 2 0.47 -4.46 -5.46
CA LYS A 2 -0.15 -3.81 -4.30
C LYS A 2 -1.02 -4.85 -3.60
N THR A 3 -0.82 -5.05 -2.31
CA THR A 3 -1.63 -5.96 -1.48
C THR A 3 -2.31 -5.16 -0.39
N ALA A 4 -3.57 -5.47 -0.12
CA ALA A 4 -4.40 -4.79 0.88
C ALA A 4 -4.83 -5.80 1.94
N THR A 5 -4.72 -5.41 3.21
CA THR A 5 -5.17 -6.21 4.34
C THR A 5 -6.04 -5.35 5.23
N LEU A 6 -7.29 -5.76 5.42
CA LEU A 6 -8.20 -5.13 6.38
C LEU A 6 -7.72 -5.45 7.81
N ASN A 7 -7.50 -4.40 8.59
CA ASN A 7 -7.27 -4.50 10.03
C ASN A 7 -8.63 -4.47 10.72
N ASP A 8 -9.34 -5.59 10.64
CA ASP A 8 -10.61 -5.82 11.34
C ASP A 8 -10.31 -5.96 12.84
N THR A 9 -10.70 -4.97 13.62
CA THR A 9 -10.43 -4.89 15.05
C THR A 9 -11.53 -5.51 15.89
N ASN A 10 -12.73 -5.65 15.32
CA ASN A 10 -13.90 -6.18 16.01
C ASN A 10 -14.25 -7.63 15.58
N ASN A 11 -13.49 -8.18 14.63
CA ASN A 11 -13.54 -9.55 14.13
C ASN A 11 -14.89 -9.94 13.53
N ASN A 12 -15.66 -8.97 13.01
CA ASN A 12 -16.96 -9.23 12.40
C ASN A 12 -16.87 -9.64 10.92
N GLY A 13 -15.69 -9.55 10.30
CA GLY A 13 -15.44 -9.91 8.91
C GLY A 13 -15.92 -8.87 7.90
N TYR A 14 -16.26 -7.66 8.35
CA TYR A 14 -16.67 -6.53 7.53
C TYR A 14 -15.70 -5.36 7.72
N ALA A 15 -15.65 -4.49 6.73
CA ALA A 15 -14.96 -3.22 6.84
C ALA A 15 -15.88 -2.22 7.55
N ASP A 16 -15.50 -1.79 8.75
CA ASP A 16 -16.25 -0.80 9.52
C ASP A 16 -15.60 0.58 9.52
N VAL A 17 -16.40 1.59 9.91
CA VAL A 17 -15.92 2.96 10.07
C VAL A 17 -14.84 2.99 11.16
N ASP A 18 -13.82 3.83 10.94
CA ASP A 18 -12.64 3.98 11.82
C ASP A 18 -11.67 2.77 11.82
N GLU A 19 -11.99 1.70 11.10
CA GLU A 19 -11.02 0.64 10.83
C GLU A 19 -10.02 1.06 9.77
N THR A 20 -8.96 0.26 9.62
CA THR A 20 -7.86 0.61 8.71
C THR A 20 -7.52 -0.51 7.75
N ILE A 21 -7.11 -0.16 6.54
CA ILE A 21 -6.57 -1.08 5.55
C ILE A 21 -5.07 -0.81 5.43
N SER A 22 -4.27 -1.83 5.73
CA SER A 22 -2.83 -1.83 5.52
C SER A 22 -2.53 -2.19 4.07
N TYR A 23 -1.84 -1.31 3.36
CA TYR A 23 -1.32 -1.57 2.01
C TYR A 23 0.19 -1.80 2.05
N ALA A 24 0.62 -2.87 1.39
CA ALA A 24 2.02 -3.15 1.12
C ALA A 24 2.28 -3.12 -0.38
N PHE A 25 3.45 -2.58 -0.76
CA PHE A 25 3.82 -2.43 -2.16
C PHE A 25 5.12 -3.18 -2.45
N THR A 26 5.07 -4.00 -3.49
CA THR A 26 6.24 -4.67 -4.07
C THR A 26 6.71 -3.91 -5.29
N VAL A 27 7.94 -3.41 -5.24
CA VAL A 27 8.63 -2.76 -6.34
C VAL A 27 9.72 -3.69 -6.86
N ARG A 28 9.65 -4.04 -8.15
CA ARG A 28 10.67 -4.86 -8.81
C ARG A 28 11.27 -4.09 -9.97
N ASN A 29 12.60 -3.97 -9.99
CA ASN A 29 13.31 -3.44 -11.14
C ASN A 29 13.46 -4.53 -12.20
N THR A 30 12.61 -4.52 -13.22
CA THR A 30 12.68 -5.45 -14.36
C THR A 30 13.63 -4.98 -15.46
N GLY A 31 14.27 -3.82 -15.30
CA GLY A 31 15.25 -3.28 -16.22
C GLY A 31 16.64 -3.86 -16.02
N ASN A 32 17.57 -3.38 -16.85
CA ASN A 32 18.99 -3.68 -16.80
C ASN A 32 19.83 -2.54 -16.18
N VAL A 33 19.18 -1.46 -15.73
CA VAL A 33 19.81 -0.28 -15.11
C VAL A 33 19.28 -0.12 -13.68
N SER A 34 20.16 0.25 -12.75
CA SER A 34 19.77 0.55 -11.37
C SER A 34 18.81 1.74 -11.34
N LEU A 35 17.67 1.57 -10.67
CA LEU A 35 16.74 2.66 -10.39
C LEU A 35 17.17 3.38 -9.12
N THR A 36 17.10 4.70 -9.10
CA THR A 36 17.36 5.52 -7.92
C THR A 36 16.18 6.45 -7.65
N ASP A 37 16.09 6.98 -6.43
CA ASP A 37 15.05 7.94 -6.00
C ASP A 37 13.62 7.44 -6.29
N ILE A 38 13.35 6.19 -5.92
CA ILE A 38 12.04 5.58 -6.18
C ILE A 38 11.06 6.07 -5.13
N THR A 39 9.94 6.63 -5.60
CA THR A 39 8.78 7.03 -4.79
C THR A 39 7.51 6.43 -5.37
N ILE A 40 6.59 5.98 -4.51
CA ILE A 40 5.26 5.53 -4.93
C ILE A 40 4.26 6.64 -4.60
N THR A 41 3.43 7.00 -5.58
CA THR A 41 2.28 7.88 -5.38
C THR A 41 1.01 7.07 -5.61
N ASP A 42 0.07 7.17 -4.68
CA ASP A 42 -1.23 6.49 -4.76
C ASP A 42 -2.36 7.53 -4.57
N PRO A 43 -3.41 7.52 -5.40
CA PRO A 43 -4.51 8.48 -5.29
C PRO A 43 -5.34 8.35 -4.00
N LEU A 44 -5.39 7.15 -3.42
CA LEU A 44 -6.22 6.86 -2.23
C LEU A 44 -5.45 7.09 -0.93
N VAL A 45 -4.14 6.82 -0.93
CA VAL A 45 -3.34 6.79 0.30
C VAL A 45 -1.98 7.48 0.13
N ALA A 46 -1.54 8.13 1.20
CA ALA A 46 -0.16 8.58 1.29
C ALA A 46 0.75 7.37 1.53
N VAL A 47 1.50 6.97 0.50
CA VAL A 47 2.50 5.90 0.62
C VAL A 47 3.75 6.46 1.26
N SER A 48 4.20 5.79 2.33
CA SER A 48 5.45 6.10 3.02
C SER A 48 6.51 5.08 2.61
N GLY A 49 7.70 5.58 2.30
CA GLY A 49 8.83 4.76 1.86
C GLY A 49 9.65 5.49 0.80
N SER A 50 10.96 5.25 0.80
CA SER A 50 11.86 5.74 -0.25
C SER A 50 12.99 4.75 -0.42
N ILE A 51 13.19 4.29 -1.66
CA ILE A 51 14.33 3.42 -1.98
C ILE A 51 15.38 4.27 -2.70
N ALA A 52 16.56 4.37 -2.09
CA ALA A 52 17.67 5.13 -2.65
C ALA A 52 18.22 4.49 -3.95
N ILE A 53 18.34 3.16 -3.97
CA ILE A 53 18.75 2.41 -5.15
C ILE A 53 18.12 1.02 -5.18
N LEU A 54 17.63 0.62 -6.36
CA LEU A 54 17.14 -0.73 -6.63
C LEU A 54 17.89 -1.29 -7.84
N ALA A 55 18.78 -2.24 -7.58
CA ALA A 55 19.60 -2.87 -8.61
C ALA A 55 18.74 -3.60 -9.67
N PRO A 56 19.26 -3.82 -10.89
CA PRO A 56 18.60 -4.63 -11.91
C PRO A 56 18.20 -6.01 -11.37
N GLY A 57 16.95 -6.41 -11.57
CA GLY A 57 16.41 -7.69 -11.09
C GLY A 57 16.13 -7.75 -9.59
N ALA A 58 16.46 -6.70 -8.82
CA ALA A 58 16.13 -6.64 -7.40
C ALA A 58 14.64 -6.32 -7.18
N GLU A 59 14.12 -6.83 -6.08
CA GLU A 59 12.75 -6.62 -5.62
C GLU A 59 12.78 -6.13 -4.17
N ASP A 60 11.98 -5.11 -3.88
CA ASP A 60 11.71 -4.59 -2.55
C ASP A 60 10.23 -4.75 -2.24
N THR A 61 9.93 -5.32 -1.08
CA THR A 61 8.56 -5.63 -0.62
C THR A 61 8.23 -4.99 0.72
N THR A 62 9.17 -4.28 1.34
CA THR A 62 9.10 -3.89 2.75
C THR A 62 9.23 -2.39 2.96
N THR A 63 9.84 -1.66 2.02
CA THR A 63 10.11 -0.23 2.19
C THR A 63 8.85 0.61 2.04
N PHE A 64 7.93 0.19 1.17
CA PHE A 64 6.71 0.94 0.87
C PHE A 64 5.50 0.36 1.56
N SER A 65 4.89 1.18 2.42
CA SER A 65 3.63 0.88 3.10
C SER A 65 2.71 2.10 3.10
N ALA A 66 1.42 1.84 3.18
CA ALA A 66 0.43 2.88 3.35
C ALA A 66 -0.72 2.37 4.20
N THR A 67 -1.41 3.28 4.89
CA THR A 67 -2.59 2.95 5.69
C THR A 67 -3.75 3.82 5.21
N TYR A 68 -4.90 3.20 5.00
CA TYR A 68 -6.15 3.90 4.72
C TYR A 68 -7.09 3.72 5.89
N THR A 69 -7.77 4.79 6.31
CA THR A 69 -8.83 4.71 7.31
C THR A 69 -10.17 4.69 6.58
N ILE A 70 -10.99 3.69 6.90
CA ILE A 70 -12.29 3.50 6.28
C ILE A 70 -13.25 4.53 6.84
N THR A 71 -13.92 5.25 5.95
CA THR A 71 -14.93 6.23 6.32
C THR A 71 -16.33 5.67 6.11
N GLN A 72 -17.31 6.22 6.82
CA GLN A 72 -18.71 5.87 6.61
C GLN A 72 -19.15 6.08 5.15
N SER A 73 -18.56 7.07 4.46
CA SER A 73 -18.85 7.32 3.05
C SER A 73 -18.37 6.18 2.14
N ASP A 74 -17.30 5.47 2.50
CA ASP A 74 -16.78 4.34 1.71
C ASP A 74 -17.67 3.12 1.86
N ILE A 75 -18.20 2.91 3.07
CA ILE A 75 -19.19 1.87 3.37
C ILE A 75 -20.50 2.16 2.65
N ASP A 76 -21.01 3.39 2.75
CA ASP A 76 -22.26 3.81 2.12
C ASP A 76 -22.18 3.74 0.58
N ALA A 77 -20.99 3.98 0.01
CA ALA A 77 -20.72 3.84 -1.41
C ALA A 77 -20.38 2.40 -1.84
N GLY A 78 -20.23 1.46 -0.90
CA GLY A 78 -19.92 0.06 -1.17
C GLY A 78 -18.56 -0.18 -1.84
N VAL A 79 -17.58 0.69 -1.58
CA VAL A 79 -16.27 0.70 -2.26
C VAL A 79 -15.15 0.06 -1.42
N VAL A 80 -15.51 -0.60 -0.33
CA VAL A 80 -14.60 -1.34 0.56
C VAL A 80 -14.11 -2.66 -0.04
#